data_AF-A0A3E4VB96-F1
#
_entry.id   AF-A0A3E4VB96-F1
#
_cell.length_a   1.000
_cell.length_b   1.000
_cell.length_c   1.000
_cell.angle_alpha   90.00
_cell.angle_beta   90.00
_cell.angle_gamma   90.00
#
_symmetry.space_group_name_H-M   'P 1'
#
loop_
_entity.id
_entity.type
_entity.pdbx_description
1 polymer ?
#
loop_
_entity_poly.entity_id
_entity_poly.type
_entity_poly.pdbx_seq_one_letter_code
_entity_poly.pdbx_strand_id
1 'polypeptide(L)'
;MKKALLKKIPVVEAGIRDKQYMELCRQNYLMKVQKATVAHKRTLILNLYDAENIIKEQYQPFCRIFFSNRDFITYFIKENRWSIKTLDILEAEKGKFISQIAIRTYKEKRSIQQFFHCTDDAVDSIQLIQIEQQKRKAEKSLKRKKRRIKDIESLFRSVKPVTGRFENGWNTRC
;
A
#
# COMPACT_ATOMS: atom_id res chain seq x y z
N MET A 1 -10.35 0.43 -5.19
CA MET A 1 -11.18 -0.32 -4.21
C MET A 1 -12.28 0.60 -3.69
N LYS A 2 -13.50 0.12 -3.39
CA LYS A 2 -14.63 0.97 -2.93
C LYS A 2 -14.44 1.34 -1.44
N LYS A 3 -13.95 2.55 -1.16
CA LYS A 3 -13.60 3.04 0.20
C LYS A 3 -14.73 2.87 1.22
N ALA A 4 -15.96 3.18 0.85
CA ALA A 4 -17.13 3.04 1.72
C ALA A 4 -17.36 1.59 2.20
N LEU A 5 -17.08 0.60 1.35
CA LEU A 5 -17.19 -0.81 1.74
C LEU A 5 -16.04 -1.25 2.64
N LEU A 6 -14.82 -0.74 2.38
CA LEU A 6 -13.66 -1.05 3.21
C LEU A 6 -13.80 -0.51 4.64
N LYS A 7 -14.38 0.69 4.78
CA LYS A 7 -14.59 1.33 6.10
C LYS A 7 -15.56 0.53 6.99
N LYS A 8 -16.49 -0.22 6.40
CA LYS A 8 -17.45 -1.07 7.12
C LYS A 8 -16.84 -2.36 7.68
N ILE A 9 -15.62 -2.72 7.27
CA ILE A 9 -15.00 -3.96 7.77
C ILE A 9 -14.59 -3.76 9.23
N PRO A 10 -15.08 -4.61 10.16
CA PRO A 10 -14.76 -4.49 11.58
C PRO A 10 -13.25 -4.56 11.79
N VAL A 11 -12.78 -3.76 12.73
CA VAL A 11 -11.37 -3.72 13.15
C VAL A 11 -11.10 -4.95 14.00
N VAL A 12 -9.96 -5.62 13.76
CA VAL A 12 -9.46 -6.67 14.66
C VAL A 12 -8.69 -5.99 15.78
N GLU A 13 -9.36 -5.65 16.87
CA GLU A 13 -8.77 -4.94 17.99
C GLU A 13 -7.57 -5.69 18.58
N ALA A 14 -6.60 -4.93 19.10
CA ALA A 14 -5.59 -5.49 19.97
C ALA A 14 -6.23 -5.91 21.31
N GLY A 15 -5.62 -6.85 22.02
CA GLY A 15 -6.12 -7.30 23.32
C GLY A 15 -5.02 -7.53 24.34
N ILE A 16 -5.39 -8.08 25.49
CA ILE A 16 -4.49 -8.30 26.64
C ILE A 16 -3.22 -9.09 26.25
N ARG A 17 -3.36 -10.14 25.43
CA ARG A 17 -2.21 -10.93 24.96
C ARG A 17 -1.26 -10.14 24.06
N ASP A 18 -1.80 -9.17 23.32
CA ASP A 18 -1.00 -8.31 22.47
C ASP A 18 -0.24 -7.28 23.35
N LYS A 19 -0.86 -6.76 24.42
CA LYS A 19 -0.21 -5.91 25.43
C LYS A 19 0.98 -6.63 26.07
N GLN A 20 0.75 -7.81 26.63
CA GLN A 20 1.82 -8.63 27.24
C GLN A 20 2.96 -8.91 26.26
N TYR A 21 2.64 -9.20 24.99
CA TYR A 21 3.65 -9.43 23.96
C TYR A 21 4.44 -8.17 23.63
N MET A 22 3.81 -7.00 23.54
CA MET A 22 4.48 -5.71 23.29
C MET A 22 5.42 -5.33 24.44
N GLU A 23 5.00 -5.54 25.69
CA GLU A 23 5.82 -5.29 26.89
C GLU A 23 7.10 -6.14 26.91
N LEU A 24 7.07 -7.35 26.34
CA LEU A 24 8.21 -8.27 26.29
C LEU A 24 9.15 -8.02 25.09
N CYS A 25 8.61 -7.77 23.89
CA CYS A 25 9.39 -7.87 22.66
C CYS A 25 10.16 -6.61 22.26
N ARG A 26 10.02 -5.48 22.99
CA ARG A 26 10.66 -4.18 22.68
C ARG A 26 10.45 -3.73 21.22
N GLN A 27 9.34 -4.13 20.62
CA GLN A 27 8.92 -3.70 19.29
C GLN A 27 7.93 -2.54 19.45
N ASN A 28 8.08 -1.50 18.64
CA ASN A 28 7.25 -0.31 18.77
C ASN A 28 5.91 -0.42 18.04
N TYR A 29 5.75 -1.42 17.18
CA TYR A 29 4.55 -1.58 16.37
C TYR A 29 4.08 -3.03 16.31
N LEU A 30 2.77 -3.22 16.30
CA LEU A 30 2.14 -4.51 16.08
C LEU A 30 1.32 -4.48 14.78
N MET A 31 1.51 -5.48 13.93
CA MET A 31 0.68 -5.71 12.75
C MET A 31 -0.23 -6.93 12.98
N LYS A 32 -1.54 -6.69 13.02
CA LYS A 32 -2.56 -7.75 13.03
C LYS A 32 -3.14 -7.94 11.64
N VAL A 33 -3.21 -9.20 11.20
CA VAL A 33 -3.61 -9.54 9.84
C VAL A 33 -5.04 -10.07 9.81
N GLN A 34 -5.85 -9.52 8.92
CA GLN A 34 -7.24 -9.93 8.69
C GLN A 34 -7.44 -10.20 7.20
N LYS A 35 -8.28 -11.19 6.88
CA LYS A 35 -8.74 -11.47 5.52
C LYS A 35 -10.25 -11.25 5.46
N ALA A 36 -10.72 -10.63 4.39
CA ALA A 36 -12.14 -10.42 4.13
C ALA A 36 -12.43 -10.57 2.63
N THR A 37 -13.69 -10.80 2.28
CA THR A 37 -14.16 -10.70 0.89
C THR A 37 -14.98 -9.43 0.75
N VAL A 38 -14.53 -8.50 -0.09
CA VAL A 38 -15.22 -7.22 -0.33
C VAL A 38 -15.54 -7.09 -1.80
N ALA A 39 -16.84 -6.96 -2.12
CA ALA A 39 -17.33 -6.92 -3.50
C ALA A 39 -16.76 -8.07 -4.35
N HIS A 40 -16.91 -9.30 -3.84
CA HIS A 40 -16.42 -10.56 -4.45
C HIS A 40 -14.89 -10.63 -4.67
N LYS A 41 -14.12 -9.78 -3.98
CA LYS A 41 -12.65 -9.77 -4.07
C LYS A 41 -12.05 -10.05 -2.71
N ARG A 42 -11.18 -11.07 -2.67
CA ARG A 42 -10.32 -11.33 -1.52
C ARG A 42 -9.51 -10.07 -1.22
N THR A 43 -9.57 -9.65 0.04
CA THR A 43 -8.92 -8.46 0.55
C THR A 43 -8.10 -8.86 1.78
N LEU A 44 -6.79 -8.58 1.74
CA LEU A 44 -5.91 -8.67 2.91
C LEU A 44 -5.89 -7.31 3.59
N ILE A 45 -5.99 -7.31 4.92
CA ILE A 45 -6.06 -6.11 5.73
C ILE A 45 -4.97 -6.22 6.78
N LEU A 46 -4.09 -5.22 6.79
CA LEU A 46 -3.04 -5.09 7.77
C LEU A 46 -3.45 -3.96 8.72
N ASN A 47 -3.74 -4.30 9.97
CA ASN A 47 -4.07 -3.35 11.03
C ASN A 47 -2.79 -3.05 11.82
N LEU A 48 -2.35 -1.80 11.79
CA LEU A 48 -1.11 -1.35 12.42
C LEU A 48 -1.41 -0.60 13.71
N TYR A 49 -0.79 -1.05 14.78
CA TYR A 49 -0.93 -0.52 16.12
C TYR A 49 0.39 0.05 16.61
N ASP A 50 0.28 1.06 17.45
CA ASP A 50 1.40 1.62 18.20
C ASP A 50 1.49 0.88 19.54
N ALA A 51 2.67 0.38 19.90
CA ALA A 51 2.87 -0.36 21.14
C ALA A 51 2.53 0.49 22.36
N GLU A 52 2.86 1.79 22.35
CA GLU A 52 2.53 2.70 23.45
C GLU A 52 1.02 2.80 23.67
N ASN A 53 0.25 2.87 22.58
CA ASN A 53 -1.21 2.91 22.65
C ASN A 53 -1.76 1.60 23.21
N ILE A 54 -1.23 0.45 22.80
CA ILE A 54 -1.64 -0.86 23.33
C ILE A 54 -1.36 -0.95 24.84
N ILE A 55 -0.19 -0.49 25.29
CA ILE A 55 0.20 -0.49 26.72
C ILE A 55 -0.75 0.40 27.53
N LYS A 56 -1.14 1.55 26.97
CA LYS A 56 -2.15 2.48 27.51
C LYS A 56 -3.61 2.00 27.31
N GLU A 57 -3.81 0.75 26.91
CA GLU A 57 -5.12 0.11 26.71
C GLU A 57 -5.99 0.76 25.61
N GLN A 58 -5.34 1.45 24.68
CA GLN A 58 -5.95 2.01 23.47
C GLN A 58 -5.77 1.02 22.32
N TYR A 59 -6.77 0.16 22.11
CA TYR A 59 -6.69 -0.96 21.17
C TYR A 59 -7.17 -0.66 19.75
N GLN A 60 -7.13 0.60 19.33
CA GLN A 60 -7.44 0.99 17.95
C GLN A 60 -6.15 1.14 17.12
N PRO A 61 -6.14 0.66 15.86
CA PRO A 61 -4.99 0.84 15.00
C PRO A 61 -4.84 2.33 14.66
N PHE A 62 -3.61 2.78 14.44
CA PHE A 62 -3.41 4.13 13.89
C PHE A 62 -3.63 4.13 12.38
N CYS A 63 -3.39 2.98 11.73
CA CYS A 63 -3.45 2.84 10.28
C CYS A 63 -3.93 1.44 9.87
N ARG A 64 -4.69 1.37 8.77
CA ARG A 64 -5.13 0.13 8.13
C ARG A 64 -4.72 0.13 6.66
N ILE A 65 -4.01 -0.91 6.22
CA ILE A 65 -3.64 -1.08 4.81
C ILE A 65 -4.47 -2.20 4.21
N PHE A 66 -5.21 -1.89 3.15
CA PHE A 66 -6.07 -2.84 2.44
C PHE A 66 -5.42 -3.22 1.12
N PHE A 67 -5.24 -4.51 0.89
CA PHE A 67 -4.73 -5.07 -0.36
C PHE A 67 -5.84 -5.85 -1.05
N SER A 68 -6.03 -5.60 -2.33
CA SER A 68 -6.70 -6.50 -3.28
C SER A 68 -5.66 -7.15 -4.19
N ASN A 69 -6.00 -8.06 -5.10
CA ASN A 69 -5.01 -8.67 -5.99
C ASN A 69 -4.28 -7.65 -6.91
N ARG A 70 -4.88 -6.48 -7.19
CA ARG A 70 -4.35 -5.51 -8.17
C ARG A 70 -4.00 -4.14 -7.59
N ASP A 71 -4.32 -3.91 -6.33
CA ASP A 71 -4.25 -2.58 -5.74
C ASP A 71 -4.11 -2.64 -4.23
N PHE A 72 -3.63 -1.56 -3.64
CA PHE A 72 -3.70 -1.32 -2.21
C PHE A 72 -4.12 0.12 -1.90
N ILE A 73 -4.64 0.32 -0.70
CA ILE A 73 -4.96 1.65 -0.18
C ILE A 73 -4.81 1.67 1.33
N THR A 74 -4.37 2.80 1.85
CA THR A 74 -4.07 3.01 3.27
C THR A 74 -5.11 3.96 3.87
N TYR A 75 -5.58 3.66 5.07
CA TYR A 75 -6.52 4.48 5.83
C TYR A 75 -5.93 4.84 7.19
N PHE A 76 -5.79 6.13 7.45
CA PHE A 76 -5.36 6.68 8.73
C PHE A 76 -6.58 6.96 9.59
N ILE A 77 -6.67 6.27 10.73
CA ILE A 77 -7.90 6.27 11.55
C ILE A 77 -8.11 7.63 12.21
N LYS A 78 -7.09 8.15 12.89
CA LYS A 78 -7.16 9.45 13.58
C LYS A 78 -7.44 10.61 12.61
N GLU A 79 -6.85 10.56 11.41
CA GLU A 79 -7.03 11.59 10.38
C GLU A 79 -8.30 11.40 9.54
N ASN A 80 -9.01 10.27 9.68
CA ASN A 80 -10.11 9.86 8.79
C ASN A 80 -9.75 10.00 7.29
N ARG A 81 -8.48 9.71 6.95
CA ARG A 81 -7.90 10.03 5.64
C ARG A 81 -7.50 8.78 4.88
N TRP A 82 -7.84 8.75 3.59
CA TRP A 82 -7.36 7.73 2.66
C TRP A 82 -6.12 8.21 1.91
N SER A 83 -5.13 7.34 1.77
CA SER A 83 -3.91 7.61 1.02
C SER A 83 -3.38 6.35 0.32
N ILE A 84 -2.37 6.52 -0.54
CA ILE A 84 -1.62 5.44 -1.18
C ILE A 84 -0.17 5.53 -0.67
N LYS A 85 -0.01 5.55 0.67
CA LYS A 85 1.30 5.51 1.35
C LYS A 85 1.75 4.06 1.51
N THR A 86 3.00 3.79 1.12
CA THR A 86 3.67 2.51 1.34
C THR A 86 4.27 2.44 2.73
N LEU A 87 4.70 1.25 3.17
CA LEU A 87 5.45 1.10 4.41
C LEU A 87 6.74 1.93 4.39
N ASP A 88 7.42 2.03 3.24
CA ASP A 88 8.62 2.87 3.08
C ASP A 88 8.36 4.37 3.34
N ILE A 89 7.17 4.86 3.02
CA ILE A 89 6.82 6.25 3.31
C ILE A 89 6.54 6.42 4.81
N LEU A 90 5.91 5.43 5.43
CA LEU A 90 5.69 5.43 6.88
C LEU A 90 7.03 5.33 7.64
N GLU A 91 7.99 4.57 7.11
CA GLU A 91 9.37 4.49 7.59
C GLU A 91 10.03 5.87 7.61
N ALA A 92 9.96 6.61 6.51
CA ALA A 92 10.54 7.96 6.43
C ALA A 92 9.89 8.94 7.41
N GLU A 93 8.59 8.79 7.69
CA GLU A 93 7.84 9.69 8.59
C GLU A 93 8.03 9.37 10.08
N LYS A 94 8.18 8.09 10.43
CA LYS A 94 8.21 7.62 11.83
C LYS A 94 9.59 7.21 12.31
N GLY A 95 10.51 6.88 11.41
CA GLY A 95 11.86 6.38 11.71
C GLY A 95 11.87 4.96 12.28
N LYS A 96 12.70 4.07 11.71
CA LYS A 96 12.84 2.65 12.13
C LYS A 96 11.50 1.94 12.27
N PHE A 97 10.49 2.28 11.47
CA PHE A 97 9.14 1.77 11.59
C PHE A 97 9.06 0.28 11.25
N ILE A 98 9.47 -0.09 10.03
CA ILE A 98 9.46 -1.41 9.42
C ILE A 98 10.19 -2.43 10.28
N SER A 99 11.41 -2.10 10.73
CA SER A 99 12.23 -2.98 11.57
C SER A 99 11.68 -3.13 12.99
N GLN A 100 10.71 -2.30 13.38
CA GLN A 100 10.03 -2.30 14.67
C GLN A 100 8.60 -2.87 14.60
N ILE A 101 8.19 -3.43 13.45
CA ILE A 101 6.89 -4.11 13.30
C ILE A 101 7.02 -5.57 13.74
N ALA A 102 6.22 -5.95 14.72
CA ALA A 102 5.99 -7.33 15.06
C ALA A 102 4.76 -7.91 14.35
N ILE A 103 4.87 -9.16 13.91
CA ILE A 103 3.73 -10.02 13.58
C ILE A 103 3.76 -11.18 14.59
N ARG A 104 2.76 -11.23 15.47
CA ARG A 104 2.77 -12.10 16.64
C ARG A 104 2.64 -13.58 16.29
N THR A 105 1.79 -13.93 15.34
CA THR A 105 1.44 -15.33 15.08
C THR A 105 1.92 -15.85 13.73
N TYR A 106 2.30 -17.13 13.68
CA TYR A 106 2.62 -17.81 12.42
C TYR A 106 1.42 -17.83 11.45
N LYS A 107 0.18 -17.94 11.97
CA LYS A 107 -1.04 -17.89 11.17
C LYS A 107 -1.21 -16.56 10.41
N GLU A 108 -0.81 -15.44 11.01
CA GLU A 108 -0.83 -14.13 10.37
C GLU A 108 0.23 -14.04 9.26
N LYS A 109 1.47 -14.47 9.53
CA LYS A 109 2.54 -14.55 8.50
C LYS A 109 2.12 -15.41 7.31
N ARG A 110 1.61 -16.61 7.58
CA ARG A 110 1.09 -17.53 6.56
C ARG A 110 -0.08 -16.93 5.77
N SER A 111 -0.93 -16.13 6.42
CA SER A 111 -2.03 -15.44 5.74
C SER A 111 -1.56 -14.39 4.74
N ILE A 112 -0.45 -13.70 5.04
CA ILE A 112 0.22 -12.76 4.13
C ILE A 112 0.80 -13.52 2.93
N GLN A 113 1.62 -14.54 3.17
CA GLN A 113 2.25 -15.35 2.12
C GLN A 113 1.20 -15.97 1.18
N GLN A 114 0.16 -16.61 1.72
CA GLN A 114 -0.95 -17.18 0.95
C GLN A 114 -1.76 -16.14 0.17
N PHE A 115 -1.75 -14.87 0.58
CA PHE A 115 -2.45 -13.82 -0.15
C PHE A 115 -1.66 -13.38 -1.38
N PHE A 116 -0.34 -13.32 -1.25
CA PHE A 116 0.54 -12.94 -2.36
C PHE A 116 1.07 -14.13 -3.17
N HIS A 117 0.55 -15.34 -2.93
CA HIS A 117 0.98 -16.57 -3.60
C HIS A 117 2.49 -16.84 -3.46
N CYS A 118 3.07 -16.46 -2.31
CA CYS A 118 4.44 -16.77 -1.97
C CYS A 118 4.50 -18.16 -1.33
N THR A 119 5.27 -19.06 -1.93
CA THR A 119 5.48 -20.44 -1.45
C THR A 119 6.78 -20.62 -0.66
N ASP A 120 7.61 -19.57 -0.62
CA ASP A 120 8.87 -19.58 0.10
C ASP A 120 8.68 -19.05 1.52
N ASP A 121 8.79 -19.95 2.49
CA ASP A 121 8.63 -19.63 3.91
C ASP A 121 9.81 -18.81 4.47
N ALA A 122 10.95 -18.75 3.77
CA ALA A 122 12.11 -17.96 4.19
C ALA A 122 11.92 -16.45 3.93
N VAL A 123 10.99 -16.07 3.05
CA VAL A 123 10.73 -14.67 2.73
C VAL A 123 10.03 -13.99 3.90
N ASP A 124 10.66 -12.94 4.42
CA ASP A 124 10.07 -12.12 5.46
C ASP A 124 8.75 -11.48 5.00
N SER A 125 7.72 -11.56 5.85
CA SER A 125 6.38 -11.09 5.50
C SER A 125 6.32 -9.59 5.29
N ILE A 126 7.13 -8.79 6.01
CA ILE A 126 7.16 -7.34 5.86
C ILE A 126 7.85 -6.96 4.55
N GLN A 127 8.97 -7.61 4.23
CA GLN A 127 9.64 -7.46 2.94
C GLN A 127 8.71 -7.79 1.76
N LEU A 128 7.97 -8.91 1.85
CA LEU A 128 6.99 -9.29 0.84
C LEU A 128 5.91 -8.21 0.64
N ILE A 129 5.42 -7.61 1.73
CA ILE A 129 4.46 -6.50 1.66
C ILE A 129 5.06 -5.29 0.94
N GLN A 130 6.31 -4.92 1.23
CA GLN A 130 6.99 -3.78 0.58
C GLN A 130 7.13 -4.01 -0.93
N ILE A 131 7.64 -5.18 -1.33
CA ILE A 131 7.81 -5.56 -2.74
C ILE A 131 6.48 -5.46 -3.49
N GLU A 132 5.41 -6.01 -2.92
CA GLU A 132 4.08 -5.97 -3.53
C GLU A 132 3.49 -4.56 -3.63
N GLN A 133 3.73 -3.69 -2.63
CA GLN A 133 3.35 -2.28 -2.71
C GLN A 133 4.08 -1.54 -3.83
N GLN A 134 5.40 -1.72 -3.94
CA GLN A 134 6.23 -1.11 -4.97
C GLN A 134 5.83 -1.58 -6.37
N LYS A 135 5.66 -2.88 -6.56
CA LYS A 135 5.18 -3.49 -7.82
C LYS A 135 3.87 -2.87 -8.28
N ARG A 136 2.87 -2.75 -7.40
CA ARG A 136 1.56 -2.17 -7.74
C ARG A 136 1.64 -0.68 -8.08
N LYS A 137 2.49 0.08 -7.39
CA LYS A 137 2.74 1.49 -7.74
C LYS A 137 3.39 1.60 -9.12
N ALA A 138 4.40 0.78 -9.42
CA ALA A 138 5.07 0.76 -10.71
C ALA A 138 4.10 0.41 -11.84
N GLU A 139 3.30 -0.64 -11.69
CA GLU A 139 2.27 -1.04 -12.67
C GLU A 139 1.25 0.07 -12.93
N LYS A 140 0.78 0.76 -11.88
CA LYS A 140 -0.15 1.90 -12.02
C LYS A 140 0.49 3.07 -12.76
N SER A 141 1.74 3.39 -12.44
CA SER A 141 2.50 4.45 -13.11
C SER A 141 2.66 4.14 -14.59
N LEU A 142 3.05 2.90 -14.92
CA LEU A 142 3.21 2.45 -16.30
C LEU A 142 1.88 2.51 -17.07
N LYS A 143 0.77 2.05 -16.49
CA LYS A 143 -0.56 2.15 -17.10
C LYS A 143 -0.96 3.61 -17.38
N ARG A 144 -0.64 4.53 -16.49
CA ARG A 144 -0.89 5.97 -16.70
C ARG A 144 -0.01 6.56 -17.81
N LYS A 145 1.27 6.17 -17.88
CA LYS A 145 2.17 6.58 -18.98
C LYS A 145 1.65 6.10 -20.33
N LYS A 146 1.29 4.81 -20.44
CA LYS A 146 0.73 4.23 -21.68
C LYS A 146 -0.56 4.93 -22.13
N ARG A 147 -1.46 5.27 -21.19
CA ARG A 147 -2.68 6.03 -21.52
C ARG A 147 -2.36 7.42 -22.06
N ARG A 148 -1.47 8.17 -21.38
CA ARG A 148 -1.04 9.50 -21.84
C ARG A 148 -0.43 9.47 -23.24
N ILE A 149 0.41 8.48 -23.54
CA ILE A 149 0.98 8.30 -24.89
C ILE A 149 -0.15 8.09 -25.91
N LYS A 150 -1.09 7.19 -25.63
CA LYS A 150 -2.23 6.93 -26.52
C LYS A 150 -3.11 8.18 -26.74
N ASP A 151 -3.31 8.97 -25.68
CA ASP A 151 -4.08 10.22 -25.75
C ASP A 151 -3.35 11.26 -26.62
N ILE A 152 -2.03 11.40 -26.44
CA ILE A 152 -1.17 12.26 -27.29
C ILE A 152 -1.23 11.79 -28.74
N GLU A 153 -0.98 10.51 -29.01
CA GLU A 153 -1.07 9.94 -30.36
C GLU A 153 -2.43 10.23 -31.00
N SER A 154 -3.52 10.09 -30.25
CA SER A 154 -4.86 10.40 -30.75
C SER A 154 -5.05 11.87 -31.11
N LEU A 155 -4.48 12.80 -30.36
CA LEU A 155 -4.54 14.24 -30.64
C LEU A 155 -3.74 14.60 -31.90
N PHE A 156 -2.61 13.94 -32.13
CA PHE A 156 -1.75 14.22 -33.28
C PHE A 156 -2.12 13.46 -34.57
N ARG A 157 -3.11 12.55 -34.53
CA ARG A 157 -3.54 11.76 -35.72
C ARG A 157 -3.96 12.60 -36.92
N SER A 158 -4.56 13.77 -36.69
CA SER A 158 -5.04 14.67 -37.75
C SER A 158 -4.10 15.83 -38.04
N VAL A 159 -2.98 15.93 -37.31
CA VAL A 159 -1.99 17.00 -37.53
C VAL A 159 -1.15 16.60 -38.73
N LYS A 160 -1.24 17.38 -39.81
CA LYS A 160 -0.40 17.17 -40.98
C LYS A 160 1.08 17.39 -40.59
N PRO A 161 2.01 16.55 -41.11
CA PRO A 161 3.43 16.77 -40.89
C PRO A 161 3.82 18.17 -41.38
N VAL A 162 4.72 18.81 -40.64
CA VAL A 162 5.23 20.13 -40.98
C VAL A 162 5.89 20.02 -42.35
N THR A 163 5.40 20.77 -43.33
CA THR A 163 5.97 20.78 -44.69
C THR A 163 7.31 21.51 -44.68
N GLY A 164 8.28 21.08 -45.48
CA GLY A 164 9.63 21.70 -45.55
C GLY A 164 9.69 23.22 -45.83
N ARG A 165 8.60 23.84 -46.33
CA ARG A 165 8.48 25.31 -46.38
C ARG A 165 8.53 25.98 -45.01
N PHE A 166 8.06 25.32 -43.96
CA PHE A 166 8.04 25.83 -42.59
C PHE A 166 9.43 25.78 -41.95
N GLU A 167 10.25 24.77 -42.30
CA GLU A 167 11.64 24.64 -41.84
C GLU A 167 12.55 25.66 -42.54
N ASN A 168 12.38 25.84 -43.85
CA ASN A 168 13.20 26.77 -44.64
C ASN A 168 12.94 28.25 -44.34
N GLY A 169 11.78 28.59 -43.74
CA GLY A 169 11.45 29.96 -43.32
C GLY A 169 12.24 30.47 -42.11
N TRP A 170 12.89 29.58 -41.35
CA TRP A 170 13.72 29.94 -40.20
C TRP A 170 15.22 30.03 -40.54
N ASN A 171 15.68 29.35 -41.59
CA ASN A 171 17.08 29.40 -42.03
C ASN A 171 17.47 30.66 -42.82
N THR A 172 16.55 31.62 -43.01
CA THR A 172 16.79 32.86 -43.77
C THR A 172 16.92 34.12 -42.89
N ARG A 173 17.09 33.97 -41.57
CA ARG A 173 17.37 35.09 -40.64
C ARG A 173 18.66 34.91 -39.82
N CYS A 174 19.75 34.53 -40.49
CA CYS A 174 21.11 34.68 -39.96
C CYS A 174 21.95 35.47 -40.96
#